data_AF-A0A7V9G6G8-F1
#
_entry.id   AF-A0A7V9G6G8-F1
#
_cell.length_a   1.000
_cell.length_b   1.000
_cell.length_c   1.000
_cell.angle_alpha   90.00
_cell.angle_beta   90.00
_cell.angle_gamma   90.00
#
_symmetry.space_group_name_H-M   'P 1'
#
loop_
_entity.id
_entity.type
_entity.pdbx_description
1 polymer ?
#
loop_
_entity_poly.entity_id
_entity_poly.type
_entity_poly.pdbx_seq_one_letter_code
_entity_poly.pdbx_strand_id
1 'polypeptide(L)'
;SFDLRYSPIYDDEHEVTATHFKLLVLEISADLPKDDELGREQQRLQLVKCGWELELSVAVPCRVGTLEELAEEMPRLLGRVAETVNDLARRARLEAPLGPELVTTLLHQYRLEALSDRGPSDDNSNH
;
A
#
# COMPACT_ATOMS: atom_id res chain seq x y z
N SER A 1 8.83 -5.53 -9.78
CA SER A 1 8.74 -5.20 -8.35
C SER A 1 7.33 -4.79 -7.99
N PHE A 2 6.99 -4.92 -6.70
CA PHE A 2 5.74 -4.46 -6.11
C PHE A 2 6.10 -3.52 -4.96
N ASP A 3 5.49 -2.35 -4.91
CA ASP A 3 5.69 -1.39 -3.83
C ASP A 3 4.32 -1.02 -3.23
N LEU A 4 4.19 -1.17 -1.91
CA LEU A 4 2.99 -0.81 -1.17
C LEU A 4 3.20 0.48 -0.40
N ARG A 5 2.23 1.38 -0.43
CA ARG A 5 2.23 2.60 0.38
C ARG A 5 0.89 2.75 1.08
N TYR A 6 0.93 2.80 2.40
CA TYR A 6 -0.24 3.00 3.24
C TYR A 6 -0.11 4.30 4.01
N SER A 7 -1.14 5.16 3.96
CA SER A 7 -1.09 6.45 4.65
C SER A 7 -2.48 6.98 4.98
N PRO A 8 -2.67 7.67 6.12
CA PRO A 8 -3.84 8.51 6.33
C PRO A 8 -3.88 9.67 5.32
N ILE A 9 -5.08 10.06 4.89
CA ILE A 9 -5.32 11.22 4.01
C ILE A 9 -6.06 12.29 4.79
N TYR A 10 -5.55 13.51 4.71
CA TYR A 10 -6.17 14.72 5.25
C TYR A 10 -5.48 15.95 4.65
N ASP A 11 -6.20 17.06 4.57
CA ASP A 11 -5.67 18.34 4.08
C ASP A 11 -5.12 19.23 5.20
N ASP A 12 -5.69 19.14 6.41
CA ASP A 12 -5.28 19.90 7.61
C ASP A 12 -4.93 18.95 8.75
N GLU A 13 -3.65 18.92 9.15
CA GLU A 13 -3.14 18.05 10.23
C GLU A 13 -3.69 18.38 11.63
N HIS A 14 -4.35 19.53 11.78
CA HIS A 14 -4.99 19.94 13.02
C HIS A 14 -6.49 19.64 13.06
N GLU A 15 -7.06 19.11 11.97
CA GLU A 15 -8.48 18.77 11.91
C GLU A 15 -8.83 17.70 12.95
N VAL A 16 -9.94 17.94 13.67
CA VAL A 16 -10.56 16.99 14.59
C VAL A 16 -11.92 16.61 14.04
N THR A 17 -12.09 15.34 13.67
CA THR A 17 -13.27 14.86 12.97
C THR A 17 -13.62 13.44 13.42
N ALA A 18 -14.86 13.03 13.15
CA ALA A 18 -15.32 11.66 13.36
C ALA A 18 -15.08 10.77 12.13
N THR A 19 -14.78 11.36 10.97
CA THR A 19 -14.61 10.66 9.71
C THR A 19 -13.17 10.79 9.25
N HIS A 20 -12.49 9.66 9.03
CA HIS A 20 -11.09 9.62 8.64
C HIS A 20 -10.90 8.79 7.38
N PHE A 21 -9.91 9.16 6.58
CA PHE A 21 -9.57 8.45 5.35
C PHE A 21 -8.17 7.87 5.45
N LYS A 22 -8.00 6.66 4.92
CA LYS A 22 -6.70 6.01 4.75
C LYS A 22 -6.62 5.42 3.34
N LEU A 23 -5.47 5.49 2.71
CA LEU A 23 -5.26 5.03 1.34
C LEU A 23 -4.13 4.01 1.29
N LEU A 24 -4.42 2.89 0.63
CA LEU A 24 -3.41 1.97 0.16
C LEU A 24 -3.18 2.20 -1.33
N VAL A 25 -1.92 2.34 -1.73
CA VAL A 25 -1.49 2.33 -3.12
C VAL A 25 -0.57 1.14 -3.35
N LEU A 26 -0.86 0.35 -4.38
CA LEU A 26 0.04 -0.64 -4.95
C LEU A 26 0.61 -0.13 -6.27
N GLU A 27 1.93 -0.10 -6.38
CA GLU A 27 2.66 0.16 -7.61
C GLU A 27 3.33 -1.13 -8.10
N ILE A 28 3.07 -1.49 -9.35
CA ILE A 28 3.67 -2.65 -10.03
C ILE A 28 4.58 -2.11 -11.11
N SER A 29 5.86 -2.49 -11.07
CA SER A 29 6.84 -2.12 -12.08
C SER A 29 7.55 -3.34 -12.64
N ALA A 30 8.03 -3.23 -13.87
CA ALA A 30 8.94 -4.20 -14.48
C ALA A 30 10.22 -3.51 -14.93
N ASP A 31 11.35 -4.19 -14.75
CA ASP A 31 12.62 -3.74 -15.32
C ASP A 31 12.67 -4.19 -16.78
N LEU A 32 12.82 -3.22 -17.67
CA LEU A 32 13.03 -3.47 -19.09
C LEU A 32 14.54 -3.58 -19.33
N PRO A 33 15.01 -4.70 -19.91
CA PRO A 33 16.41 -4.83 -20.25
C PRO A 33 16.78 -3.83 -21.36
N LYS A 34 18.08 -3.51 -21.41
CA LYS A 34 18.67 -2.79 -22.54
C LYS A 34 18.41 -3.57 -23.83
N ASP A 35 18.09 -2.84 -24.89
CA ASP A 35 17.84 -3.37 -26.23
C ASP A 35 18.52 -2.47 -27.25
N ASP A 36 19.70 -2.90 -27.70
CA ASP A 36 20.55 -2.14 -28.62
C ASP A 36 19.93 -2.00 -30.03
N GLU A 37 19.09 -2.95 -30.45
CA GLU A 37 18.43 -2.93 -31.76
C GLU A 37 17.33 -1.86 -31.82
N LEU A 38 16.62 -1.66 -30.70
CA LEU A 38 15.62 -0.60 -30.54
C LEU A 38 16.20 0.71 -29.97
N GLY A 39 17.50 0.77 -29.69
CA GLY A 39 18.16 1.92 -29.06
C GLY A 39 17.62 2.24 -27.66
N ARG A 40 17.09 1.25 -26.94
CA ARG A 40 16.45 1.42 -25.63
C ARG A 40 17.45 1.08 -24.52
N GLU A 41 17.74 2.05 -23.67
CA GLU A 41 18.49 1.81 -22.44
C GLU A 41 17.69 1.02 -21.40
N GLN A 42 18.40 0.37 -20.48
CA GLN A 42 17.78 -0.29 -19.34
C GLN A 42 16.96 0.73 -18.55
N GLN A 43 15.69 0.42 -18.27
CA GLN A 43 14.80 1.33 -17.55
C GLN A 43 13.71 0.59 -16.79
N ARG A 44 13.14 1.25 -15.78
CA ARG A 44 12.01 0.74 -15.02
C ARG A 44 10.70 1.26 -15.61
N LEU A 45 9.80 0.37 -16.00
CA LEU A 45 8.48 0.69 -16.50
C LEU A 45 7.42 0.49 -15.40
N GLN A 46 6.62 1.52 -15.12
CA GLN A 46 5.44 1.39 -14.27
C GLN A 46 4.31 0.75 -15.08
N LEU A 47 3.88 -0.44 -14.67
CA LEU A 47 2.83 -1.20 -15.34
C LEU A 47 1.45 -0.81 -14.81
N VAL A 48 1.33 -0.72 -13.49
CA VAL A 48 0.06 -0.44 -12.80
C VAL A 48 0.34 0.39 -11.56
N LYS A 49 -0.52 1.37 -11.32
CA LYS A 49 -0.65 2.06 -10.03
C LYS A 49 -2.13 2.07 -9.67
N CYS A 50 -2.49 1.38 -8.60
CA CYS A 50 -3.87 1.23 -8.15
C CYS A 50 -3.97 1.60 -6.68
N GLY A 51 -4.89 2.51 -6.37
CA GLY A 51 -5.18 2.93 -5.01
C GLY A 51 -6.61 2.61 -4.60
N TRP A 52 -6.80 2.24 -3.33
CA TRP A 52 -8.11 2.11 -2.71
C TRP A 52 -8.15 2.84 -1.38
N GLU A 53 -9.22 3.60 -1.18
CA GLU A 53 -9.46 4.38 0.02
C GLU A 53 -10.38 3.63 0.98
N LEU A 54 -10.13 3.83 2.26
CA LEU A 54 -10.95 3.37 3.37
C LEU A 54 -11.46 4.59 4.14
N GLU A 55 -12.77 4.73 4.21
CA GLU A 55 -13.44 5.65 5.12
C GLU A 55 -13.70 4.96 6.47
N LEU A 56 -13.30 5.61 7.55
CA LEU A 56 -13.45 5.15 8.92
C LEU A 56 -14.28 6.16 9.71
N SER A 57 -15.26 5.67 10.46
CA SER A 57 -16.05 6.48 11.39
C SER A 57 -15.72 6.10 12.83
N VAL A 58 -15.44 7.09 13.67
CA VAL A 58 -15.17 6.91 15.10
C VAL A 58 -16.25 7.57 15.96
N ALA A 59 -16.55 6.97 17.11
CA ALA A 59 -17.59 7.47 18.01
C ALA A 59 -17.22 8.79 18.69
N VAL A 60 -15.93 9.02 18.91
CA VAL A 60 -15.39 10.25 19.50
C VAL A 60 -14.46 10.90 18.48
N PRO A 61 -14.74 12.13 18.03
CA PRO A 61 -13.86 12.84 17.12
C PRO A 61 -12.43 12.90 17.65
N CYS A 62 -11.47 12.65 16.78
CA CYS A 62 -10.06 12.71 17.11
C CYS A 62 -9.29 13.39 15.99
N ARG A 63 -8.01 13.69 16.24
CA ARG A 63 -7.18 14.37 15.25
C ARG A 63 -6.93 13.45 14.04
N VAL A 64 -6.95 14.00 12.84
CA VAL A 64 -6.56 13.25 11.64
C VAL A 64 -5.13 12.72 11.75
N GLY A 65 -4.85 11.61 11.08
CA GLY A 65 -3.53 10.96 11.13
C GLY A 65 -3.16 10.26 12.44
N THR A 66 -3.96 10.38 13.51
CA THR A 66 -3.65 9.71 14.80
C THR A 66 -4.31 8.35 14.97
N LEU A 67 -5.22 7.96 14.08
CA LEU A 67 -5.83 6.63 14.14
C LEU A 67 -4.82 5.55 13.77
N GLU A 68 -4.58 4.65 14.71
CA GLU A 68 -3.77 3.45 14.49
C GLU A 68 -4.37 2.59 13.37
N GLU A 69 -3.51 1.85 12.69
CA GLU A 69 -3.94 0.85 11.72
C GLU A 69 -4.62 -0.32 12.43
N LEU A 70 -5.86 -0.64 12.06
CA LEU A 70 -6.54 -1.85 12.50
C LEU A 70 -6.08 -3.07 11.68
N ALA A 71 -6.05 -4.25 12.30
CA ALA A 71 -5.50 -5.47 11.71
C ALA A 71 -6.17 -5.89 10.39
N GLU A 72 -7.43 -5.51 10.18
CA GLU A 72 -8.21 -5.80 8.99
C GLU A 72 -8.08 -4.77 7.86
N GLU A 73 -7.51 -3.58 8.10
CA GLU A 73 -7.45 -2.50 7.10
C GLU A 73 -6.65 -2.93 5.88
N MET A 74 -5.41 -3.36 6.10
CA MET A 74 -4.50 -3.76 5.03
C MET A 74 -4.99 -4.97 4.21
N PRO A 75 -5.45 -6.08 4.84
CA PRO A 75 -6.05 -7.18 4.09
C PRO A 75 -7.25 -6.77 3.24
N ARG A 76 -8.13 -5.90 3.76
CA ARG A 76 -9.31 -5.42 3.03
C ARG A 76 -8.92 -4.56 1.83
N LEU A 77 -8.06 -3.57 2.06
CA LEU A 77 -7.61 -2.66 1.01
C LEU A 77 -6.83 -3.39 -0.08
N LEU A 78 -5.89 -4.27 0.30
CA LEU A 78 -5.14 -5.04 -0.68
C LEU A 78 -6.02 -6.03 -1.44
N GLY A 79 -7.03 -6.61 -0.79
CA GLY A 79 -8.06 -7.41 -1.45
C GLY A 79 -8.78 -6.64 -2.56
N ARG A 80 -9.20 -5.39 -2.29
CA ARG A 80 -9.84 -4.52 -3.30
C ARG A 80 -8.91 -4.15 -4.46
N VAL A 81 -7.66 -3.85 -4.16
CA VAL A 81 -6.64 -3.62 -5.19
C VAL A 81 -6.45 -4.87 -6.04
N ALA A 82 -6.33 -6.05 -5.41
CA ALA A 82 -6.17 -7.32 -6.11
C ALA A 82 -7.35 -7.63 -7.03
N GLU A 83 -8.58 -7.48 -6.54
CA GLU A 83 -9.81 -7.60 -7.34
C GLU A 83 -9.74 -6.68 -8.57
N THR A 84 -9.41 -5.40 -8.37
CA THR A 84 -9.38 -4.39 -9.44
C THR A 84 -8.34 -4.72 -10.51
N VAL A 85 -7.12 -5.06 -10.12
CA VAL A 85 -6.03 -5.37 -11.06
C VAL A 85 -6.29 -6.71 -11.76
N ASN A 86 -6.78 -7.72 -11.05
CA ASN A 86 -7.11 -9.02 -11.64
C ASN A 86 -8.27 -8.92 -12.63
N ASP A 87 -9.26 -8.08 -12.35
CA ASP A 87 -10.34 -7.81 -13.30
C ASP A 87 -9.84 -7.08 -14.56
N LEU A 88 -8.90 -6.13 -14.42
CA LEU A 88 -8.24 -5.50 -15.56
C LEU A 88 -7.46 -6.54 -16.40
N ALA A 89 -6.68 -7.40 -15.77
CA ALA A 89 -5.94 -8.47 -16.44
C ALA A 89 -6.88 -9.42 -17.19
N ARG A 90 -7.98 -9.83 -16.56
CA ARG A 90 -8.99 -10.70 -17.19
C ARG A 90 -9.60 -10.06 -18.44
N ARG A 91 -9.90 -8.76 -18.40
CA ARG A 91 -10.41 -8.01 -19.58
C ARG A 91 -9.38 -7.95 -20.71
N ALA A 92 -8.09 -7.91 -20.37
CA ALA A 92 -6.99 -8.00 -21.33
C ALA A 92 -6.67 -9.44 -21.77
N ARG A 93 -7.42 -10.45 -21.30
CA ARG A 93 -7.16 -11.89 -21.53
C ARG A 93 -5.80 -12.35 -20.99
N LEU A 94 -5.33 -11.71 -19.93
CA LEU A 94 -4.14 -12.09 -19.20
C LEU A 94 -4.51 -12.91 -17.96
N GLU A 95 -3.54 -13.67 -17.45
CA GLU A 95 -3.64 -14.32 -16.15
C GLU A 95 -3.73 -13.27 -15.04
N ALA A 96 -4.45 -13.59 -13.96
CA ALA A 96 -4.59 -12.72 -12.81
C ALA A 96 -3.23 -12.54 -12.10
N PRO A 97 -2.63 -11.33 -12.10
CA PRO A 97 -1.28 -11.14 -11.58
C PRO A 97 -1.21 -11.15 -10.06
N LEU A 98 -2.31 -10.93 -9.35
CA LEU A 98 -2.37 -10.84 -7.88
C LEU A 98 -3.13 -12.05 -7.31
N GLY A 99 -2.48 -13.22 -7.34
CA GLY A 99 -2.97 -14.45 -6.73
C GLY A 99 -2.92 -14.45 -5.18
N PRO A 100 -3.62 -15.38 -4.51
CA PRO A 100 -3.70 -15.45 -3.04
C PRO A 100 -2.33 -15.52 -2.34
N GLU A 101 -1.38 -16.25 -2.92
CA GLU A 101 -0.03 -16.46 -2.39
C GLU A 101 0.78 -15.17 -2.43
N LEU A 102 0.67 -14.41 -3.53
CA LEU A 102 1.33 -13.12 -3.67
C LEU A 102 0.72 -12.08 -2.73
N VAL A 103 -0.62 -12.03 -2.63
CA VAL A 103 -1.30 -11.15 -1.66
C VAL A 103 -0.83 -11.43 -0.23
N THR A 104 -0.74 -12.71 0.14
CA THR A 104 -0.22 -13.12 1.46
C THR A 104 1.23 -12.67 1.66
N THR A 105 2.07 -12.81 0.63
CA THR A 105 3.47 -12.40 0.66
C THR A 105 3.61 -10.88 0.83
N LEU A 106 2.82 -10.10 0.09
CA LEU A 106 2.80 -8.64 0.16
C LEU A 106 2.37 -8.14 1.55
N LEU A 107 1.34 -8.76 2.15
CA LEU A 107 0.91 -8.44 3.52
C LEU A 107 2.00 -8.75 4.55
N HIS A 108 2.71 -9.87 4.37
CA HIS A 108 3.80 -10.23 5.27
C HIS A 108 4.98 -9.25 5.15
N GLN A 109 5.37 -8.89 3.93
CA GLN A 109 6.43 -7.91 3.67
C GLN A 109 6.10 -6.55 4.30
N TYR A 110 4.88 -6.05 4.06
CA TYR A 110 4.40 -4.81 4.67
C TYR A 110 4.54 -4.81 6.21
N ARG A 111 4.14 -5.91 6.86
CA ARG A 111 4.23 -6.03 8.33
C ARG A 111 5.68 -6.06 8.82
N LEU A 112 6.59 -6.70 8.09
CA LEU A 112 8.01 -6.72 8.45
C LEU A 112 8.65 -5.34 8.31
N GLU A 113 8.28 -4.58 7.28
CA GLU A 113 8.74 -3.20 7.07
C GLU A 113 8.21 -2.29 8.19
N ALA A 114 6.92 -2.39 8.52
CA ALA A 114 6.32 -1.62 9.62
C ALA A 114 6.96 -1.92 10.99
N LEU A 115 7.50 -3.12 11.20
CA LEU A 115 8.27 -3.48 12.40
C LEU A 115 9.71 -2.93 12.37
N SER A 116 10.30 -2.81 11.17
CA SER A 116 11.67 -2.33 10.99
C SER A 116 11.77 -0.81 11.15
N ASP A 117 10.72 -0.07 10.76
CA ASP A 117 10.64 1.38 10.98
C ASP A 117 10.39 1.76 12.46
N ARG A 118 9.95 0.81 13.30
CA ARG A 118 9.80 0.97 14.75
C ARG A 118 11.05 0.49 15.51
N GLY A 119 12.23 0.98 15.11
CA GLY A 119 13.51 0.69 15.79
C GLY A 119 13.43 0.89 17.32
N PRO A 120 14.35 0.26 18.10
CA PRO A 120 14.19 0.10 19.55
C PRO A 120 13.99 1.47 20.20
N SER A 121 12.91 1.62 20.96
CA SER A 121 12.76 2.71 21.90
C SER A 121 13.96 2.66 22.85
N ASP A 122 14.87 3.63 22.73
CA ASP A 122 15.95 3.86 23.70
C ASP A 122 15.30 4.23 25.04
N ASP A 123 14.87 3.22 25.79
CA ASP A 123 14.55 3.36 27.21
C ASP A 123 15.88 3.37 27.98
N ASN A 124 16.59 4.49 27.86
CA ASN A 124 17.77 4.79 28.66
C ASN A 124 17.36 5.75 29.79
N SER A 125 16.43 5.30 30.62
CA SER A 125 16.12 5.95 31.89
C SER A 125 17.17 5.53 32.92
N ASN A 126 18.27 6.27 32.91
CA ASN A 126 19.32 6.27 33.92
C ASN A 126 18.70 6.57 35.31
N HIS A 127 18.76 5.64 36.27
CA HIS A 127 18.65 5.87 37.71
C HIS A 127 19.60 4.94 38.46
#